data_AF-A0A6G0YG10-F1
#
_entry.id   AF-A0A6G0YG10-F1
#
_cell.length_a   1.000
_cell.length_b   1.000
_cell.length_c   1.000
_cell.angle_alpha   90.00
_cell.angle_beta   90.00
_cell.angle_gamma   90.00
#
_symmetry.space_group_name_H-M   'P 1'
#
loop_
_entity.id
_entity.type
_entity.pdbx_description
1 polymer ?
#
loop_
_entity_poly.entity_id
_entity_poly.type
_entity_poly.pdbx_seq_one_letter_code
_entity_poly.pdbx_strand_id
1 'polypeptide(L)'
;MKTSTILRLELCGAVLLSSYLSRMRRILGAHLEISGVYAWTDSTIVLSWLLNPQAALKVFVSNRIHRIRTLLPDCHWAHVRSEGNPADCASRGLTPADLVNAKLYWSGPTFLLSSVDHWDLSPTILSNDQLPEVHPLSLVISTPARKGEWFVRFSSYSVLIRTVARLRRFILKCRRRETNSGHLTRSELDEALYVVVRCTQEDMMLSLIRELSSGSPISSRVFAKLRPFLDKFCVIRVGGRLQNATCSWERRHPILLPRDSHLSMLIARYWHLSACHARSRLLISLVHRRFWIIGIRRVVYKAIKSCVLCVKLEAVNPQPIMTDLPVSRVQASRAFTAVGIDYAGPLTMKETQLRKARVIKVYIALFVCMSTKAIHLEAVKDLSTEAFLAALDRFVARRGIPTSIHSDCGSNFVGAARRLKELIISPAN
;
A
#
# COMPACT_ATOMS: atom_id res chain seq x y z
N MET A 1 -14.22 41.97 10.07
CA MET A 1 -13.87 41.51 11.44
C MET A 1 -14.41 40.11 11.63
N LYS A 2 -13.60 39.13 12.07
CA LYS A 2 -14.13 37.80 12.41
C LYS A 2 -15.15 37.96 13.53
N THR A 3 -16.36 37.44 13.35
CA THR A 3 -17.42 37.41 14.35
C THR A 3 -16.91 36.73 15.62
N SER A 4 -16.82 37.50 16.71
CA SER A 4 -16.46 36.96 18.02
C SER A 4 -17.71 36.34 18.64
N THR A 5 -17.57 35.13 19.19
CA THR A 5 -18.65 34.50 19.96
C THR A 5 -18.87 35.26 21.28
N ILE A 6 -20.09 35.20 21.82
CA ILE A 6 -20.45 35.86 23.09
C ILE A 6 -19.50 35.44 24.21
N LEU A 7 -19.21 34.14 24.32
CA LEU A 7 -18.29 33.58 25.31
C LEU A 7 -16.87 34.16 25.23
N ARG A 8 -16.39 34.46 24.02
CA ARG A 8 -15.08 35.12 23.85
C ARG A 8 -15.11 36.57 24.29
N LEU A 9 -16.24 37.26 24.14
CA LEU A 9 -16.42 38.63 24.61
C LEU A 9 -16.49 38.67 26.14
N GLU A 10 -17.18 37.73 26.77
CA GLU A 10 -17.20 37.58 28.24
C GLU A 10 -15.79 37.33 28.79
N LEU A 11 -15.01 36.45 28.16
CA LEU A 11 -13.60 36.23 28.53
C LEU A 11 -12.74 37.49 28.34
N CYS A 12 -12.98 38.27 27.29
CA CYS A 12 -12.32 39.56 27.10
C CYS A 12 -12.71 40.56 28.20
N GLY A 13 -13.96 40.53 28.68
CA GLY A 13 -14.41 41.29 29.85
C GLY A 13 -13.61 40.94 31.10
N ALA A 14 -13.38 39.64 31.36
CA ALA A 14 -12.53 39.20 32.46
C ALA A 14 -11.06 39.68 32.33
N VAL A 15 -10.51 39.70 31.11
CA VAL A 15 -9.17 40.28 30.85
C VAL A 15 -9.12 41.77 31.15
N LEU A 16 -10.17 42.51 30.77
CA LEU A 16 -10.27 43.95 31.03
C LEU A 16 -10.36 44.22 32.54
N LEU A 17 -11.24 43.50 33.25
CA LEU A 17 -11.34 43.57 34.71
C LEU A 17 -10.00 43.28 35.38
N SER A 18 -9.29 42.24 34.91
CA SER A 18 -7.98 41.87 35.46
C SER A 18 -6.94 42.98 35.29
N SER A 19 -6.97 43.66 34.15
CA SER A 19 -6.07 44.79 33.86
C SER A 19 -6.39 45.99 34.76
N TYR A 20 -7.68 46.26 34.99
CA TYR A 20 -8.14 47.34 35.86
C TYR A 20 -7.78 47.07 37.34
N LEU A 21 -8.11 45.89 37.86
CA LEU A 21 -7.80 45.49 39.24
C LEU A 21 -6.29 45.46 39.50
N SER A 22 -5.47 44.99 38.56
CA SER A 22 -4.01 45.03 38.66
C SER A 22 -3.49 46.47 38.80
N ARG A 23 -4.06 47.40 38.02
CA ARG A 23 -3.76 48.83 38.14
C ARG A 23 -4.22 49.41 39.49
N MET A 24 -5.41 49.06 39.95
CA MET A 24 -5.94 49.53 41.24
C MET A 24 -5.10 49.01 42.42
N ARG A 25 -4.74 47.73 42.44
CA ARG A 25 -3.85 47.15 43.46
C ARG A 25 -2.52 47.89 43.52
N ARG A 26 -1.95 48.25 42.37
CA ARG A 26 -0.70 49.03 42.30
C ARG A 26 -0.83 50.46 42.85
N ILE A 27 -1.96 51.12 42.59
CA ILE A 27 -2.18 52.52 43.03
C ILE A 27 -2.54 52.56 44.52
N LEU A 28 -3.47 51.71 44.94
CA LEU A 28 -3.99 51.70 46.31
C LEU A 28 -3.07 51.00 47.29
N GLY A 29 -2.23 50.05 46.85
CA GLY A 29 -1.29 49.34 47.71
C GLY A 29 -0.22 50.23 48.36
N ALA A 30 -0.03 51.45 47.86
CA ALA A 30 0.83 52.45 48.51
C ALA A 30 0.15 53.13 49.73
N HIS A 31 -1.17 53.01 49.85
CA HIS A 31 -1.98 53.73 50.84
C HIS A 31 -2.83 52.82 51.73
N LEU A 32 -3.11 51.59 51.29
CA LEU A 32 -3.99 50.64 51.95
C LEU A 32 -3.34 49.25 51.98
N GLU A 33 -3.48 48.56 53.10
CA GLU A 33 -3.18 47.13 53.19
C GLU A 33 -4.32 46.33 52.54
N ILE A 34 -4.03 45.63 51.46
CA ILE A 34 -5.03 44.85 50.71
C ILE A 34 -4.95 43.40 51.16
N SER A 35 -5.89 42.98 52.01
CA SER A 35 -5.95 41.61 52.55
C SER A 35 -6.32 40.54 51.50
N GLY A 36 -6.94 40.91 50.37
CA GLY A 36 -7.31 39.97 49.31
C GLY A 36 -7.91 40.65 48.07
N VAL A 37 -7.88 39.94 46.93
CA VAL A 37 -8.49 40.40 45.67
C VAL A 37 -9.49 39.35 45.19
N TYR A 38 -10.74 39.79 45.03
CA TYR A 38 -11.84 38.92 44.60
C TYR A 38 -12.49 39.50 43.35
N ALA A 39 -12.81 38.63 42.40
CA ALA A 39 -13.46 38.99 41.15
C ALA A 39 -14.63 38.05 40.87
N TRP A 40 -15.74 38.60 40.41
CA TRP A 40 -16.96 37.84 40.12
C TRP A 40 -17.32 37.89 38.65
N THR A 41 -17.82 36.77 38.13
CA THR A 41 -18.38 36.66 36.78
C THR A 41 -19.67 35.86 36.82
N ASP A 42 -20.63 36.24 35.99
CA ASP A 42 -21.88 35.52 35.75
C ASP A 42 -21.77 34.46 34.66
N SER A 43 -20.63 34.41 33.95
CA SER A 43 -20.35 33.38 32.97
C SER A 43 -19.70 32.16 33.63
N THR A 44 -20.50 31.12 33.85
CA THR A 44 -20.02 29.81 34.33
C THR A 44 -18.99 29.18 33.40
N ILE A 45 -19.05 29.48 32.09
CA ILE A 45 -18.09 29.00 31.09
C ILE A 45 -16.74 29.71 31.26
N VAL A 46 -16.72 31.04 31.41
CA VAL A 46 -15.48 31.79 31.66
C VAL A 46 -14.85 31.38 32.98
N LEU A 47 -15.66 31.20 34.02
CA LEU A 47 -15.19 30.71 35.32
C LEU A 47 -14.59 29.30 35.22
N SER A 48 -15.27 28.40 34.51
CA SER A 48 -14.76 27.04 34.28
C SER A 48 -13.47 27.03 33.44
N TRP A 49 -13.33 27.93 32.47
CA TRP A 49 -12.07 28.13 31.74
C TRP A 49 -10.94 28.65 32.64
N LEU A 50 -11.22 29.56 33.57
CA LEU A 50 -10.23 30.11 34.51
C LEU A 50 -9.74 29.08 35.53
N LEU A 51 -10.59 28.12 35.92
CA LEU A 51 -10.27 27.11 36.93
C LEU A 51 -9.68 25.83 36.35
N ASN A 52 -9.99 25.47 35.09
CA ASN A 52 -9.46 24.28 34.45
C ASN A 52 -7.98 24.41 33.98
N PRO A 53 -7.24 23.29 33.80
CA PRO A 53 -5.89 23.30 33.28
C PRO A 53 -5.81 23.82 31.83
N GLN A 54 -4.91 24.79 31.56
CA GLN A 54 -4.79 25.47 30.25
C GLN A 54 -4.49 24.51 29.08
N ALA A 55 -3.87 23.35 29.33
CA ALA A 55 -3.42 22.42 28.29
C ALA A 55 -4.54 21.84 27.42
N ALA A 56 -5.79 21.86 27.90
CA ALA A 56 -6.94 21.34 27.16
C ALA A 56 -7.59 22.39 26.24
N LEU A 57 -7.27 23.68 26.38
CA LEU A 57 -8.01 24.79 25.75
C LEU A 57 -7.34 25.26 24.45
N LYS A 58 -8.14 25.67 23.46
CA LYS A 58 -7.65 26.25 22.21
C LYS A 58 -6.89 27.56 22.48
N VAL A 59 -5.98 27.89 21.57
CA VAL A 59 -5.00 28.99 21.66
C VAL A 59 -5.62 30.33 22.08
N PHE A 60 -6.81 30.70 21.57
CA PHE A 60 -7.45 31.97 21.93
C PHE A 60 -7.70 32.05 23.44
N VAL A 61 -8.44 31.08 23.97
CA VAL A 61 -8.83 31.00 25.39
C VAL A 61 -7.59 30.85 26.28
N SER A 62 -6.68 29.94 25.93
CA SER A 62 -5.43 29.72 26.68
C SER A 62 -4.61 31.00 26.86
N ASN A 63 -4.42 31.78 25.80
CA ASN A 63 -3.64 33.02 25.86
C ASN A 63 -4.28 34.09 26.76
N ARG A 64 -5.62 34.15 26.83
CA ARG A 64 -6.32 35.14 27.68
C ARG A 64 -6.32 34.73 29.15
N ILE A 65 -6.52 33.45 29.45
CA ILE A 65 -6.38 32.93 30.82
C ILE A 65 -4.95 33.17 31.31
N HIS A 66 -3.95 32.89 30.48
CA HIS A 66 -2.55 33.17 30.84
C HIS A 66 -2.36 34.64 31.22
N ARG A 67 -2.86 35.57 30.39
CA ARG A 67 -2.81 37.00 30.70
C ARG A 67 -3.51 37.36 32.01
N ILE A 68 -4.69 36.80 32.29
CA ILE A 68 -5.44 37.04 33.53
C ILE A 68 -4.62 36.60 34.75
N ARG A 69 -4.11 35.36 34.73
CA ARG A 69 -3.30 34.81 35.84
C ARG A 69 -1.99 35.56 36.03
N THR A 70 -1.38 36.08 34.96
CA THR A 70 -0.16 36.91 35.07
C THR A 70 -0.45 38.27 35.70
N LEU A 71 -1.60 38.88 35.40
CA LEU A 71 -1.98 40.19 35.95
C LEU A 71 -2.45 40.11 37.41
N LEU A 72 -3.10 39.00 37.77
CA LEU A 72 -3.73 38.76 39.06
C LEU A 72 -3.49 37.32 39.55
N PRO A 73 -2.27 36.99 40.03
CA PRO A 73 -1.95 35.63 40.45
C PRO A 73 -2.72 35.18 41.71
N ASP A 74 -2.97 36.11 42.64
CA ASP A 74 -3.60 35.83 43.94
C ASP A 74 -5.11 36.15 43.95
N CYS A 75 -5.73 36.33 42.79
CA CYS A 75 -7.14 36.71 42.72
C CYS A 75 -8.06 35.48 42.77
N HIS A 76 -9.02 35.52 43.68
CA HIS A 76 -10.07 34.52 43.76
C HIS A 76 -11.21 34.88 42.81
N TRP A 77 -11.48 33.99 41.85
CA TRP A 77 -12.59 34.13 40.90
C TRP A 77 -13.79 33.32 41.38
N ALA A 78 -14.94 33.97 41.47
CA ALA A 78 -16.19 33.37 41.92
C ALA A 78 -17.34 33.65 40.95
N HIS A 79 -18.42 32.88 41.09
CA HIS A 79 -19.63 33.09 40.31
C HIS A 79 -20.55 34.11 41.00
N VAL A 80 -21.15 35.01 40.22
CA VAL A 80 -22.29 35.81 40.67
C VAL A 80 -23.47 35.52 39.76
N ARG A 81 -24.66 35.32 40.33
CA ARG A 81 -25.86 35.16 39.50
C ARG A 81 -26.14 36.44 38.73
N SER A 82 -26.61 36.33 37.49
CA SER A 82 -26.90 37.50 36.65
C SER A 82 -27.86 38.50 37.31
N GLU A 83 -28.83 38.02 38.11
CA GLU A 83 -29.75 38.91 38.82
C GLU A 83 -29.07 39.73 39.95
N GLY A 84 -27.92 39.28 40.42
CA GLY A 84 -27.10 39.93 41.44
C GLY A 84 -25.82 40.57 40.88
N ASN A 85 -25.67 40.65 39.56
CA ASN A 85 -24.49 41.24 38.92
C ASN A 85 -24.67 42.76 38.73
N PRO A 86 -23.98 43.62 39.50
CA PRO A 86 -24.12 45.07 39.38
C PRO A 86 -23.60 45.61 38.03
N ALA A 87 -22.72 44.88 37.34
CA ALA A 87 -22.23 45.28 36.03
C ALA A 87 -23.33 45.25 34.96
N ASP A 88 -24.37 44.42 35.14
CA ASP A 88 -25.49 44.32 34.20
C ASP A 88 -26.33 45.60 34.16
N CYS A 89 -26.39 46.34 35.26
CA CYS A 89 -27.03 47.66 35.30
C CYS A 89 -26.40 48.64 34.30
N ALA A 90 -25.08 48.60 34.13
CA ALA A 90 -24.37 49.46 33.18
C ALA A 90 -24.32 48.86 31.77
N SER A 91 -24.17 47.54 31.64
CA SER A 91 -24.01 46.88 30.34
C SER A 91 -25.32 46.71 29.57
N ARG A 92 -26.45 46.50 30.27
CA ARG A 92 -27.79 46.35 29.67
C ARG A 92 -28.57 47.67 29.57
N GLY A 93 -28.07 48.70 30.25
CA GLY A 93 -28.66 50.04 30.28
C GLY A 93 -29.73 50.20 31.38
N LEU A 94 -29.74 51.38 31.99
CA LEU A 94 -30.76 51.84 32.93
C LEU A 94 -31.22 53.24 32.54
N THR A 95 -32.50 53.54 32.73
CA THR A 95 -32.96 54.93 32.59
C THR A 95 -32.45 55.77 33.76
N PRO A 96 -32.29 57.10 33.61
CA PRO A 96 -31.86 57.96 34.72
C PRO A 96 -32.76 57.84 35.95
N ALA A 97 -34.07 57.65 35.77
CA ALA A 97 -35.03 57.49 36.87
C ALA A 97 -34.82 56.16 37.62
N ASP A 98 -34.55 55.07 36.89
CA ASP A 98 -34.29 53.76 37.48
C ASP A 98 -32.93 53.72 38.19
N LEU A 99 -31.93 54.42 37.63
CA LEU A 99 -30.58 54.47 38.19
C LEU A 99 -30.55 55.08 39.60
N VAL A 100 -31.37 56.12 39.86
CA VAL A 100 -31.46 56.73 41.20
C VAL A 100 -31.90 55.71 42.25
N ASN A 101 -32.79 54.78 41.87
CA ASN A 101 -33.33 53.76 42.77
C ASN A 101 -32.62 52.39 42.66
N ALA A 102 -31.57 52.28 41.84
CA ALA A 102 -30.88 51.02 41.57
C ALA A 102 -29.94 50.62 42.72
N LYS A 103 -30.52 50.09 43.81
CA LYS A 103 -29.77 49.63 44.99
C LYS A 103 -28.64 48.65 44.64
N LEU A 104 -28.85 47.76 43.67
CA LEU A 104 -27.85 46.80 43.24
C LEU A 104 -26.59 47.48 42.65
N TYR A 105 -26.75 48.56 41.88
CA TYR A 105 -25.62 49.27 41.27
C TYR A 105 -24.81 50.06 42.31
N TRP A 106 -25.51 50.75 43.23
CA TRP A 106 -24.87 51.62 44.21
C TRP A 106 -24.32 50.91 45.44
N SER A 107 -25.04 49.89 45.93
CA SER A 107 -24.68 49.18 47.17
C SER A 107 -24.07 47.80 46.91
N GLY A 108 -24.12 47.32 45.67
CA GLY A 108 -23.72 45.96 45.34
C GLY A 108 -24.71 44.90 45.84
N PRO A 109 -24.46 43.63 45.53
CA PRO A 109 -25.27 42.52 46.04
C PRO A 109 -25.05 42.33 47.54
N THR A 110 -26.12 41.95 48.25
CA THR A 110 -26.16 41.88 49.72
C THR A 110 -25.13 40.92 50.33
N PHE A 111 -24.75 39.86 49.62
CA PHE A 111 -23.74 38.91 50.10
C PHE A 111 -22.33 39.50 50.21
N LEU A 112 -22.02 40.58 49.46
CA LEU A 112 -20.73 41.26 49.59
C LEU A 112 -20.64 42.09 50.88
N LEU A 113 -21.77 42.34 51.54
CA LEU A 113 -21.81 43.05 52.83
C LEU A 113 -21.58 42.12 54.03
N SER A 114 -21.67 40.80 53.84
CA SER A 114 -21.32 39.83 54.89
C SER A 114 -19.83 39.51 54.89
N SER A 115 -19.31 38.92 55.98
CA SER A 115 -17.93 38.44 56.07
C SER A 115 -17.56 37.56 54.88
N VAL A 116 -16.29 37.60 54.47
CA VAL A 116 -15.71 36.76 53.41
C VAL A 116 -15.95 35.28 53.67
N ASP A 117 -15.99 34.87 54.94
CA ASP A 117 -16.23 33.47 55.35
C ASP A 117 -17.64 32.97 54.95
N HIS A 118 -18.57 33.89 54.70
CA HIS A 118 -19.93 33.57 54.26
C HIS A 118 -20.10 33.63 52.74
N TRP A 119 -19.04 33.94 51.98
CA TRP A 119 -19.12 33.98 50.52
C TRP A 119 -19.08 32.58 49.94
N ASP A 120 -19.96 32.31 48.97
CA ASP A 120 -19.91 31.07 48.22
C ASP A 120 -18.78 31.11 47.18
N LEU A 121 -17.61 30.61 47.57
CA LEU A 121 -16.43 30.47 46.71
C LEU A 121 -16.35 29.10 46.04
N SER A 122 -17.41 28.29 46.06
CA SER A 122 -17.45 26.93 45.50
C SER A 122 -18.19 26.90 44.16
N PRO A 123 -17.55 27.25 43.04
CA PRO A 123 -18.23 27.28 41.76
C PRO A 123 -18.56 25.88 41.25
N THR A 124 -19.69 25.76 40.56
CA THR A 124 -20.00 24.58 39.74
C THR A 124 -19.05 24.54 38.54
N ILE A 125 -18.01 23.72 38.63
CA ILE A 125 -17.03 23.55 37.54
C ILE A 125 -17.64 22.63 36.47
N LEU A 126 -17.74 23.14 35.23
CA LEU A 126 -18.12 22.32 34.09
C LEU A 126 -16.98 21.35 33.72
N SER A 127 -17.33 20.11 33.39
CA SER A 127 -16.37 19.12 32.87
C SER A 127 -15.83 19.55 31.51
N ASN A 128 -14.58 19.17 31.18
CA ASN A 128 -13.94 19.52 29.91
C ASN A 128 -14.79 19.12 28.67
N ASP A 129 -15.56 18.05 28.75
CA ASP A 129 -16.42 17.57 27.65
C ASP A 129 -17.61 18.50 27.36
N GLN A 130 -17.97 19.35 28.32
CA GLN A 130 -19.07 20.32 28.22
C GLN A 130 -18.56 21.73 27.87
N LEU A 131 -17.23 21.94 27.84
CA LEU A 131 -16.64 23.25 27.58
C LEU A 131 -16.42 23.48 26.08
N PRO A 132 -16.86 24.63 25.55
CA PRO A 132 -16.52 25.02 24.19
C PRO A 132 -15.03 25.37 24.11
N GLU A 133 -14.50 25.31 22.89
CA GLU A 133 -13.09 25.64 22.59
C GLU A 133 -12.04 24.79 23.30
N VAL A 134 -12.39 23.56 23.66
CA VAL A 134 -11.44 22.52 24.10
C VAL A 134 -10.87 21.80 22.86
N HIS A 135 -9.63 21.34 22.93
CA HIS A 135 -9.08 20.44 21.91
C HIS A 135 -9.85 19.11 21.94
N PRO A 136 -10.27 18.54 20.79
CA PRO A 136 -10.91 17.24 20.79
C PRO A 136 -9.98 16.21 21.44
N LEU A 137 -10.44 15.57 22.52
CA LEU A 137 -9.77 14.42 23.12
C LEU A 137 -9.70 13.32 22.06
N SER A 138 -8.54 13.18 21.42
CA SER A 138 -8.30 12.08 20.48
C SER A 138 -8.04 10.81 21.29
N LEU A 139 -9.10 10.12 21.65
CA LEU A 139 -9.02 8.77 22.18
C LEU A 139 -8.52 7.86 21.05
N VAL A 140 -7.29 7.36 21.18
CA VAL A 140 -6.77 6.31 20.31
C VAL A 140 -7.51 5.03 20.67
N ILE A 141 -8.54 4.70 19.89
CA ILE A 141 -9.18 3.40 19.96
C ILE A 141 -8.18 2.38 19.40
N SER A 142 -7.61 1.55 20.29
CA SER A 142 -6.89 0.34 19.88
C SER A 142 -7.94 -0.66 19.38
N THR A 143 -8.22 -0.63 18.07
CA THR A 143 -9.05 -1.66 17.46
C THR A 143 -8.28 -2.99 17.49
N PRO A 144 -8.89 -4.10 17.95
CA PRO A 144 -8.27 -5.40 17.82
C PRO A 144 -8.22 -5.77 16.33
N ALA A 145 -7.00 -6.04 15.86
CA ALA A 145 -6.64 -6.68 14.60
C ALA A 145 -6.87 -5.90 13.30
N ARG A 146 -5.78 -5.31 12.78
CA ARG A 146 -5.54 -5.41 11.33
C ARG A 146 -5.58 -6.89 10.96
N LYS A 147 -6.55 -7.31 10.14
CA LYS A 147 -6.54 -8.64 9.54
C LYS A 147 -5.39 -8.70 8.53
N GLY A 148 -4.27 -9.28 8.94
CA GLY A 148 -3.16 -9.64 8.07
C GLY A 148 -1.91 -8.78 8.24
N GLU A 149 -0.83 -9.30 7.66
CA GLU A 149 0.52 -8.76 7.80
C GLU A 149 0.62 -7.34 7.24
N TRP A 150 0.89 -6.34 8.09
CA TRP A 150 0.96 -4.92 7.70
C TRP A 150 2.04 -4.59 6.63
N PHE A 151 2.97 -5.51 6.42
CA PHE A 151 4.10 -5.42 5.50
C PHE A 151 3.86 -6.09 4.15
N VAL A 152 2.61 -6.44 3.80
CA VAL A 152 2.25 -6.96 2.46
C VAL A 152 2.70 -6.03 1.32
N ARG A 153 2.80 -4.71 1.57
CA ARG A 153 3.28 -3.72 0.60
C ARG A 153 4.74 -3.91 0.15
N PHE A 154 5.56 -4.63 0.92
CA PHE A 154 6.97 -4.81 0.60
C PHE A 154 7.14 -5.95 -0.40
N SER A 155 7.86 -5.71 -1.49
CA SER A 155 8.22 -6.73 -2.49
C SER A 155 9.58 -7.39 -2.23
N SER A 156 10.38 -6.84 -1.32
CA SER A 156 11.75 -7.28 -1.02
C SER A 156 11.95 -7.51 0.48
N TYR A 157 12.44 -8.71 0.81
CA TYR A 157 12.84 -9.07 2.17
C TYR A 157 13.86 -8.08 2.75
N SER A 158 14.94 -7.80 2.00
CA SER A 158 15.99 -6.89 2.47
C SER A 158 15.50 -5.46 2.68
N VAL A 159 14.54 -4.99 1.88
CA VAL A 159 13.96 -3.65 2.07
C VAL A 159 13.07 -3.65 3.32
N LEU A 160 12.22 -4.66 3.50
CA LEU A 160 11.39 -4.81 4.69
C LEU A 160 12.23 -4.76 5.98
N ILE A 161 13.25 -5.63 6.09
CA ILE A 161 14.07 -5.73 7.30
C ILE A 161 14.83 -4.42 7.56
N ARG A 162 15.42 -3.80 6.52
CA ARG A 162 16.13 -2.51 6.68
C ARG A 162 15.21 -1.37 7.09
N THR A 163 13.99 -1.31 6.54
CA THR A 163 13.00 -0.31 6.92
C THR A 163 12.56 -0.48 8.37
N VAL A 164 12.26 -1.71 8.79
CA VAL A 164 11.89 -2.01 10.18
C VAL A 164 13.04 -1.67 11.14
N ALA A 165 14.30 -1.98 10.77
CA ALA A 165 15.46 -1.63 11.58
C ALA A 165 15.61 -0.10 11.76
N ARG A 166 15.42 0.68 10.69
CA ARG A 166 15.43 2.15 10.77
C ARG A 166 14.29 2.70 11.61
N LEU A 167 13.09 2.14 11.49
CA LEU A 167 11.94 2.53 12.32
C LEU A 167 12.20 2.24 13.80
N ARG A 168 12.77 1.07 14.13
CA ARG A 168 13.20 0.77 15.51
C ARG A 168 14.22 1.79 16.02
N ARG A 169 15.22 2.14 15.21
CA ARG A 169 16.22 3.16 15.56
C ARG A 169 15.57 4.52 15.84
N PHE A 170 14.63 4.93 15.00
CA PHE A 170 13.85 6.16 15.22
C PHE A 170 13.07 6.12 16.54
N ILE A 171 12.37 5.02 16.83
CA ILE A 171 11.64 4.84 18.09
C ILE A 171 12.58 4.93 19.30
N LEU A 172 13.77 4.32 19.23
CA LEU A 172 14.78 4.39 20.29
C LEU A 172 15.29 5.83 20.49
N LYS A 173 15.50 6.59 19.42
CA LYS A 173 15.84 8.02 19.49
C LYS A 173 14.74 8.85 20.16
N CYS A 174 13.48 8.64 19.77
CA CYS A 174 12.34 9.31 20.42
C CYS A 174 12.23 8.97 21.91
N ARG A 175 12.68 7.78 22.32
CA ARG A 175 12.76 7.33 23.72
C ARG A 175 14.04 7.74 24.44
N ARG A 176 14.84 8.65 23.86
CA ARG A 176 16.11 9.14 24.41
C ARG A 176 17.11 8.02 24.77
N ARG A 177 17.07 6.92 24.03
CA ARG A 177 18.08 5.85 24.15
C ARG A 177 19.22 6.11 23.18
N GLU A 178 20.43 5.71 23.57
CA GLU A 178 21.58 5.73 22.67
C GLU A 178 21.30 4.88 21.44
N THR A 179 21.61 5.44 20.28
CA THR A 179 21.46 4.75 19.00
C THR A 179 22.64 5.07 18.11
N ASN A 180 23.02 4.11 17.29
CA ASN A 180 24.12 4.30 16.36
C ASN A 180 23.68 5.19 15.19
N SER A 181 24.52 6.16 14.81
CA SER A 181 24.25 7.07 13.69
C SER A 181 24.75 6.52 12.35
N GLY A 182 25.61 5.50 12.36
CA GLY A 182 26.21 4.90 11.17
C GLY A 182 25.33 3.86 10.45
N HIS A 183 25.97 2.94 9.74
CA HIS A 183 25.31 1.86 9.01
C HIS A 183 24.46 0.94 9.92
N LEU A 184 23.52 0.20 9.34
CA LEU A 184 22.74 -0.80 10.07
C LEU A 184 23.64 -1.98 10.43
N THR A 185 23.71 -2.30 11.71
CA THR A 185 24.46 -3.45 12.22
C THR A 185 23.69 -4.75 12.01
N ARG A 186 24.40 -5.89 12.06
CA ARG A 186 23.75 -7.20 11.97
C ARG A 186 22.72 -7.43 13.09
N SER A 187 23.04 -7.01 14.32
CA SER A 187 22.13 -7.11 15.46
C SER A 187 20.81 -6.37 15.21
N GLU A 188 20.87 -5.14 14.67
CA GLU A 188 19.67 -4.36 14.35
C GLU A 188 18.81 -5.03 13.28
N LEU A 189 19.43 -5.67 12.29
CA LEU A 189 18.70 -6.42 11.25
C LEU A 189 18.04 -7.67 11.82
N ASP A 190 18.71 -8.37 12.74
CA ASP A 190 18.17 -9.57 13.39
C ASP A 190 17.02 -9.21 14.36
N GLU A 191 17.17 -8.13 15.12
CA GLU A 191 16.11 -7.56 15.94
C GLU A 191 14.90 -7.09 15.13
N ALA A 192 15.14 -6.47 13.97
CA ALA A 192 14.08 -6.11 13.03
C ALA A 192 13.37 -7.34 12.47
N LEU A 193 14.12 -8.39 12.14
CA LEU A 193 13.55 -9.67 11.73
C LEU A 193 12.65 -10.26 12.81
N TYR A 194 13.09 -10.27 14.08
CA TYR A 194 12.26 -10.81 15.17
C TYR A 194 10.95 -10.05 15.32
N VAL A 195 10.93 -8.73 15.13
CA VAL A 195 9.67 -7.96 15.16
C VAL A 195 8.73 -8.39 14.04
N VAL A 196 9.23 -8.51 12.81
CA VAL A 196 8.41 -8.91 11.67
C VAL A 196 7.87 -10.34 11.85
N VAL A 197 8.73 -11.26 12.30
CA VAL A 197 8.35 -12.64 12.59
C VAL A 197 7.29 -12.72 13.69
N ARG A 198 7.44 -11.95 14.77
CA ARG A 198 6.46 -11.89 15.84
C ARG A 198 5.11 -11.42 15.33
N CYS A 199 5.06 -10.35 14.52
CA CYS A 199 3.82 -9.93 13.89
C CYS A 199 3.19 -11.06 13.06
N THR A 200 3.96 -11.74 12.21
CA THR A 200 3.46 -12.90 11.45
C THR A 200 2.89 -13.99 12.36
N GLN A 201 3.59 -14.33 13.43
CA GLN A 201 3.18 -15.40 14.35
C GLN A 201 1.97 -15.00 15.20
N GLU A 202 1.91 -13.75 15.68
CA GLU A 202 0.78 -13.18 16.40
C GLU A 202 -0.48 -13.15 15.50
N ASP A 203 -0.34 -12.80 14.23
CA ASP A 203 -1.46 -12.73 13.28
C ASP A 203 -1.99 -14.13 12.88
N MET A 204 -1.10 -15.09 12.67
CA MET A 204 -1.44 -16.36 11.98
C MET A 204 -1.33 -17.60 12.87
N MET A 205 -0.74 -17.48 14.06
CA MET A 205 -0.42 -18.59 14.97
C MET A 205 -0.77 -18.25 16.44
N LEU A 206 -1.74 -17.36 16.65
CA LEU A 206 -2.13 -16.87 17.98
C LEU A 206 -2.52 -17.99 18.95
N SER A 207 -3.26 -19.00 18.47
CA SER A 207 -3.64 -20.15 19.30
C SER A 207 -2.41 -20.90 19.80
N LEU A 208 -1.44 -21.15 18.93
CA LEU A 208 -0.19 -21.81 19.30
C LEU A 208 0.63 -20.97 20.28
N ILE A 209 0.66 -19.65 20.12
CA ILE A 209 1.33 -18.76 21.09
C ILE A 209 0.69 -18.90 22.47
N ARG A 210 -0.65 -18.89 22.56
CA ARG A 210 -1.36 -19.05 23.84
C ARG A 210 -1.12 -20.41 24.48
N GLU A 211 -1.15 -21.47 23.69
CA GLU A 211 -0.85 -22.84 24.14
C GLU A 211 0.58 -22.93 24.71
N LEU A 212 1.57 -22.40 23.99
CA LEU A 212 2.97 -22.41 24.45
C LEU A 212 3.22 -21.54 25.67
N SER A 213 2.59 -20.37 25.75
CA SER A 213 2.74 -19.47 26.91
C SER A 213 2.09 -20.01 28.18
N SER A 214 1.01 -20.79 28.06
CA SER A 214 0.30 -21.40 29.20
C SER A 214 0.79 -22.80 29.57
N GLY A 215 1.70 -23.39 28.79
CA GLY A 215 2.14 -24.78 28.96
C GLY A 215 1.05 -25.81 28.62
N SER A 216 -0.02 -25.39 27.92
CA SER A 216 -1.12 -26.25 27.51
C SER A 216 -0.69 -27.22 26.40
N PRO A 217 -1.33 -28.40 26.28
CA PRO A 217 -1.07 -29.31 25.17
C PRO A 217 -1.40 -28.66 23.83
N ILE A 218 -0.53 -28.87 22.84
CA ILE A 218 -0.68 -28.27 21.51
C ILE A 218 -1.85 -28.95 20.76
N SER A 219 -2.86 -28.18 20.37
CA SER A 219 -4.08 -28.70 19.73
C SER A 219 -3.83 -29.24 18.32
N SER A 220 -3.01 -28.55 17.54
CA SER A 220 -2.69 -28.93 16.17
C SER A 220 -1.61 -30.01 16.10
N ARG A 221 -1.99 -31.19 15.61
CA ARG A 221 -1.06 -32.31 15.39
C ARG A 221 0.13 -31.94 14.50
N VAL A 222 -0.05 -31.04 13.53
CA VAL A 222 1.03 -30.59 12.64
C VAL A 222 2.10 -29.82 13.41
N PHE A 223 1.67 -28.94 14.32
CA PHE A 223 2.57 -28.17 15.17
C PHE A 223 3.18 -29.05 16.26
N ALA A 224 2.41 -29.90 16.94
CA ALA A 224 2.89 -30.76 18.01
C ALA A 224 4.10 -31.63 17.60
N LYS A 225 4.09 -32.19 16.38
CA LYS A 225 5.20 -32.99 15.83
C LYS A 225 6.53 -32.24 15.72
N LEU A 226 6.49 -30.90 15.63
CA LEU A 226 7.67 -30.04 15.53
C LEU A 226 8.24 -29.65 16.90
N ARG A 227 7.62 -30.10 18.00
CA ARG A 227 7.97 -29.73 19.38
C ARG A 227 8.31 -28.24 19.52
N PRO A 228 7.40 -27.34 19.11
CA PRO A 228 7.67 -25.91 19.07
C PRO A 228 7.85 -25.34 20.47
N PHE A 229 8.66 -24.30 20.59
CA PHE A 229 8.88 -23.57 21.85
C PHE A 229 9.10 -22.08 21.58
N LEU A 230 8.89 -21.25 22.59
CA LEU A 230 9.17 -19.81 22.54
C LEU A 230 10.63 -19.55 22.94
N ASP A 231 11.35 -18.78 22.12
CA ASP A 231 12.70 -18.35 22.45
C ASP A 231 12.73 -17.09 23.33
N LYS A 232 13.93 -16.63 23.70
CA LYS A 232 14.16 -15.41 24.49
C LYS A 232 13.63 -14.12 23.85
N PHE A 233 13.29 -14.15 22.57
CA PHE A 233 12.73 -13.03 21.82
C PHE A 233 11.22 -13.19 21.58
N CYS A 234 10.58 -14.15 22.26
CA CYS A 234 9.16 -14.50 22.11
C CYS A 234 8.81 -14.93 20.69
N VAL A 235 9.73 -15.57 19.98
CA VAL A 235 9.52 -16.14 18.65
C VAL A 235 9.36 -17.64 18.76
N ILE A 236 8.37 -18.20 18.06
CA ILE A 236 8.17 -19.65 18.00
C ILE A 236 9.26 -20.28 17.11
N ARG A 237 9.97 -21.25 17.67
CA ARG A 237 11.00 -22.04 16.99
C ARG A 237 10.65 -23.52 17.01
N VAL A 238 11.23 -24.26 16.07
CA VAL A 238 11.12 -25.72 16.01
C VAL A 238 12.13 -26.37 16.97
N GLY A 239 11.65 -27.33 17.76
CA GLY A 239 12.48 -28.15 18.64
C GLY A 239 12.85 -29.50 18.02
N GLY A 240 13.62 -30.30 18.76
CA GLY A 240 13.79 -31.73 18.47
C GLY A 240 15.14 -32.14 17.87
N ARG A 241 15.10 -32.86 16.74
CA ARG A 241 16.10 -33.87 16.33
C ARG A 241 17.53 -33.39 16.06
N LEU A 242 17.75 -32.09 15.98
CA LEU A 242 19.07 -31.51 15.68
C LEU A 242 19.77 -30.93 16.91
N GLN A 243 19.28 -31.17 18.14
CA GLN A 243 19.90 -30.64 19.36
C GLN A 243 21.39 -30.97 19.49
N ASN A 244 21.77 -32.21 19.13
CA ASN A 244 23.15 -32.71 19.22
C ASN A 244 23.98 -32.47 17.94
N ALA A 245 23.44 -31.78 16.92
CA ALA A 245 24.18 -31.50 15.70
C ALA A 245 25.23 -30.39 15.94
N THR A 246 26.39 -30.51 15.30
CA THR A 246 27.50 -29.52 15.35
C THR A 246 27.22 -28.22 14.58
N CYS A 247 25.94 -27.91 14.30
CA CYS A 247 25.55 -26.74 13.54
C CYS A 247 25.10 -25.56 14.42
N SER A 248 24.97 -24.39 13.79
CA SER A 248 24.57 -23.16 14.48
C SER A 248 23.22 -23.32 15.18
N TRP A 249 23.05 -22.56 16.27
CA TRP A 249 21.79 -22.53 17.03
C TRP A 249 20.57 -22.27 16.14
N GLU A 250 20.69 -21.33 15.20
CA GLU A 250 19.61 -20.98 14.26
C GLU A 250 19.18 -22.15 13.36
N ARG A 251 20.12 -23.05 13.03
CA ARG A 251 19.85 -24.23 12.22
C ARG A 251 19.29 -25.39 13.04
N ARG A 252 19.72 -25.51 14.30
CA ARG A 252 19.14 -26.48 15.26
C ARG A 252 17.71 -26.12 15.62
N HIS A 253 17.44 -24.82 15.77
CA HIS A 253 16.14 -24.26 16.17
C HIS A 253 15.66 -23.19 15.18
N PRO A 254 15.29 -23.60 13.96
CA PRO A 254 14.81 -22.67 12.96
C PRO A 254 13.48 -22.03 13.38
N ILE A 255 13.29 -20.78 12.96
CA ILE A 255 12.09 -19.98 13.22
C ILE A 255 10.91 -20.60 12.46
N LEU A 256 9.82 -20.90 13.17
CA LEU A 256 8.63 -21.49 12.57
C LEU A 256 7.81 -20.41 11.85
N LEU A 257 7.50 -20.63 10.57
CA LEU A 257 6.70 -19.71 9.77
C LEU A 257 5.54 -20.44 9.06
N PRO A 258 4.35 -19.81 8.97
CA PRO A 258 3.23 -20.37 8.24
C PRO A 258 3.45 -20.25 6.73
N ARG A 259 2.90 -21.21 5.98
CA ARG A 259 3.07 -21.31 4.53
C ARG A 259 2.45 -20.13 3.76
N ASP A 260 1.35 -19.61 4.29
CA ASP A 260 0.50 -18.62 3.62
C ASP A 260 0.92 -17.17 3.95
N SER A 261 1.97 -17.00 4.76
CA SER A 261 2.53 -15.69 5.09
C SER A 261 3.27 -15.05 3.91
N HIS A 262 3.10 -13.74 3.76
CA HIS A 262 3.86 -12.89 2.87
C HIS A 262 5.34 -12.88 3.23
N LEU A 263 5.70 -12.92 4.51
CA LEU A 263 7.09 -13.05 4.95
C LEU A 263 7.73 -14.34 4.40
N SER A 264 7.01 -15.47 4.46
CA SER A 264 7.46 -16.75 3.88
C SER A 264 7.75 -16.63 2.38
N MET A 265 6.88 -15.92 1.64
CA MET A 265 7.08 -15.65 0.21
C MET A 265 8.29 -14.75 -0.05
N LEU A 266 8.47 -13.69 0.74
CA LEU A 266 9.62 -12.78 0.63
C LEU A 266 10.94 -13.49 0.92
N ILE A 267 10.98 -14.37 1.92
CA ILE A 267 12.17 -15.17 2.25
C ILE A 267 12.51 -16.13 1.10
N ALA A 268 11.51 -16.83 0.56
CA ALA A 268 11.72 -17.74 -0.57
C ALA A 268 12.22 -17.00 -1.82
N ARG A 269 11.64 -15.83 -2.13
CA ARG A 269 12.11 -14.97 -3.23
C ARG A 269 13.51 -14.41 -3.00
N TYR A 270 13.83 -13.99 -1.79
CA TYR A 270 15.16 -13.49 -1.45
C TYR A 270 16.24 -14.53 -1.73
N TRP A 271 16.09 -15.75 -1.19
CA TRP A 271 17.05 -16.82 -1.43
C TRP A 271 17.06 -17.27 -2.89
N HIS A 272 15.92 -17.25 -3.59
CA HIS A 272 15.85 -17.54 -5.02
C HIS A 272 16.72 -16.60 -5.85
N LEU A 273 16.63 -15.29 -5.60
CA LEU A 273 17.42 -14.29 -6.31
C LEU A 273 18.89 -14.29 -5.85
N SER A 274 19.15 -14.38 -4.54
CA SER A 274 20.51 -14.35 -3.98
C SER A 274 21.32 -15.59 -4.32
N ALA A 275 20.69 -16.73 -4.57
CA ALA A 275 21.36 -17.97 -5.00
C ALA A 275 21.31 -18.15 -6.52
N CYS A 276 21.30 -17.04 -7.29
CA CYS A 276 21.33 -17.04 -8.75
C CYS A 276 20.27 -17.94 -9.40
N HIS A 277 19.01 -17.77 -9.01
CA HIS A 277 17.87 -18.54 -9.51
C HIS A 277 17.95 -20.05 -9.22
N ALA A 278 18.52 -20.41 -8.07
CA ALA A 278 18.61 -21.78 -7.61
C ALA A 278 17.28 -22.55 -7.67
N ARG A 279 17.38 -23.84 -8.02
CA ARG A 279 16.25 -24.78 -8.01
C ARG A 279 15.80 -25.14 -6.59
N SER A 280 14.65 -25.79 -6.50
CA SER A 280 13.92 -26.07 -5.26
C SER A 280 14.75 -26.71 -4.15
N ARG A 281 15.55 -27.74 -4.45
CA ARG A 281 16.35 -28.48 -3.45
C ARG A 281 17.34 -27.59 -2.70
N LEU A 282 18.07 -26.75 -3.44
CA LEU A 282 19.04 -25.82 -2.85
C LEU A 282 18.34 -24.73 -2.04
N LEU A 283 17.24 -24.17 -2.56
CA LEU A 283 16.46 -23.15 -1.83
C LEU A 283 15.91 -23.65 -0.51
N ILE A 284 15.33 -24.85 -0.50
CA ILE A 284 14.84 -25.49 0.72
C ILE A 284 15.97 -25.62 1.74
N SER A 285 17.16 -26.07 1.31
CA SER A 285 18.31 -26.18 2.20
C SER A 285 18.79 -24.83 2.74
N LEU A 286 18.76 -23.76 1.95
CA LEU A 286 19.19 -22.42 2.38
C LEU A 286 18.21 -21.81 3.38
N VAL A 287 16.91 -21.92 3.10
CA VAL A 287 15.86 -21.44 4.00
C VAL A 287 15.90 -22.19 5.33
N HIS A 288 16.07 -23.52 5.31
CA HIS A 288 16.16 -24.35 6.52
C HIS A 288 17.36 -24.09 7.42
N ARG A 289 18.34 -23.28 6.99
CA ARG A 289 19.42 -22.83 7.90
C ARG A 289 18.90 -21.92 9.01
N ARG A 290 17.75 -21.26 8.81
CA ARG A 290 17.22 -20.27 9.76
C ARG A 290 15.71 -20.32 9.95
N PHE A 291 14.96 -20.83 8.97
CA PHE A 291 13.50 -20.83 8.95
C PHE A 291 12.94 -22.22 8.65
N TRP A 292 11.88 -22.57 9.36
CA TRP A 292 11.05 -23.73 9.10
C TRP A 292 9.70 -23.27 8.60
N ILE A 293 9.55 -23.17 7.28
CA ILE A 293 8.28 -22.83 6.64
C ILE A 293 7.46 -24.10 6.49
N ILE A 294 6.26 -24.15 7.05
CA ILE A 294 5.36 -25.29 6.88
C ILE A 294 5.05 -25.44 5.39
N GLY A 295 5.13 -26.66 4.85
CA GLY A 295 4.86 -26.87 3.42
C GLY A 295 5.80 -26.06 2.49
N ILE A 296 7.06 -25.85 2.89
CA ILE A 296 8.06 -25.02 2.18
C ILE A 296 8.12 -25.25 0.67
N ARG A 297 7.95 -26.51 0.20
CA ARG A 297 7.97 -26.85 -1.23
C ARG A 297 6.98 -26.01 -2.04
N ARG A 298 5.77 -25.78 -1.51
CA ARG A 298 4.73 -24.99 -2.19
C ARG A 298 5.14 -23.52 -2.30
N VAL A 299 5.70 -22.96 -1.23
CA VAL A 299 6.16 -21.57 -1.19
C VAL A 299 7.33 -21.36 -2.16
N VAL A 300 8.31 -22.27 -2.15
CA VAL A 300 9.46 -22.23 -3.06
C VAL A 300 9.02 -22.40 -4.52
N TYR A 301 8.14 -23.35 -4.81
CA TYR A 301 7.61 -23.53 -6.17
C TYR A 301 6.89 -22.28 -6.67
N LYS A 302 6.04 -21.67 -5.84
CA LYS A 302 5.37 -20.41 -6.15
C LYS A 302 6.37 -19.27 -6.37
N ALA A 303 7.44 -19.18 -5.58
CA ALA A 303 8.49 -18.19 -5.77
C ALA A 303 9.19 -18.34 -7.14
N ILE A 304 9.58 -19.56 -7.50
CA ILE A 304 10.23 -19.89 -8.79
C ILE A 304 9.30 -19.62 -9.97
N LYS A 305 8.05 -20.13 -9.95
CA LYS A 305 7.09 -19.91 -11.03
C LYS A 305 6.68 -18.44 -11.20
N SER A 306 6.75 -17.64 -10.13
CA SER A 306 6.54 -16.19 -10.22
C SER A 306 7.76 -15.42 -10.74
N CYS A 307 8.91 -16.07 -10.93
CA CYS A 307 10.12 -15.42 -11.43
C CYS A 307 10.12 -15.36 -12.96
N VAL A 308 10.05 -14.16 -13.51
CA VAL A 308 10.04 -13.90 -14.96
C VAL A 308 11.24 -14.52 -15.66
N LEU A 309 12.45 -14.42 -15.09
CA LEU A 309 13.65 -14.99 -15.71
C LEU A 309 13.56 -16.52 -15.79
N CYS A 310 13.14 -17.18 -14.71
CA CYS A 310 12.98 -18.63 -14.71
C CYS A 310 11.91 -19.08 -15.70
N VAL A 311 10.78 -18.36 -15.79
CA VAL A 311 9.72 -18.66 -16.75
C VAL A 311 10.24 -18.55 -18.19
N LYS A 312 11.01 -17.50 -18.51
CA LYS A 312 11.60 -17.32 -19.84
C LYS A 312 12.61 -18.42 -20.18
N LEU A 313 13.45 -18.82 -19.22
CA LEU A 313 14.45 -19.87 -19.43
C LEU A 313 13.86 -21.29 -19.45
N GLU A 314 12.73 -21.51 -18.79
CA GLU A 314 12.02 -22.80 -18.74
C GLU A 314 11.02 -22.97 -19.90
N ALA A 315 10.83 -21.95 -20.76
CA ALA A 315 9.91 -22.04 -21.89
C ALA A 315 10.35 -23.14 -22.86
N VAL A 316 9.66 -24.28 -22.81
CA VAL A 316 9.84 -25.38 -23.77
C VAL A 316 8.95 -25.11 -24.98
N ASN A 317 9.52 -25.19 -26.19
CA ASN A 317 8.73 -25.17 -27.42
C ASN A 317 7.80 -26.39 -27.40
N PRO A 318 6.46 -26.20 -27.41
CA PRO A 318 5.55 -27.33 -27.50
C PRO A 318 5.88 -28.10 -28.79
N GLN A 319 6.05 -29.41 -28.69
CA GLN A 319 6.18 -30.29 -29.85
C GLN A 319 4.76 -30.58 -30.34
N PRO A 320 4.28 -29.94 -31.43
CA PRO A 320 2.94 -30.21 -31.93
C PRO A 320 2.89 -31.67 -32.41
N ILE A 321 1.79 -32.36 -32.09
CA ILE A 321 1.50 -33.66 -32.71
C ILE A 321 1.28 -33.38 -34.21
N MET A 322 2.01 -34.08 -35.08
CA MET A 322 1.82 -33.93 -36.52
C MET A 322 0.41 -34.38 -36.91
N THR A 323 -0.32 -33.56 -37.66
CA THR A 323 -1.63 -33.92 -38.19
C THR A 323 -1.51 -34.98 -39.27
N ASP A 324 -2.58 -35.74 -39.49
CA ASP A 324 -2.68 -36.67 -40.61
C ASP A 324 -2.47 -35.95 -41.95
N LEU A 325 -1.82 -36.64 -42.89
CA LEU A 325 -1.59 -36.10 -44.23
C LEU A 325 -2.92 -35.91 -44.98
N PRO A 326 -3.06 -34.85 -45.79
CA PRO A 326 -4.29 -34.63 -46.55
C PRO A 326 -4.49 -35.75 -47.57
N VAL A 327 -5.76 -36.04 -47.87
CA VAL A 327 -6.20 -37.07 -48.83
C VAL A 327 -5.46 -36.96 -50.17
N SER A 328 -5.27 -35.73 -50.66
CA SER A 328 -4.58 -35.43 -51.92
C SER A 328 -3.13 -35.88 -51.98
N ARG A 329 -2.49 -36.18 -50.83
CA ARG A 329 -1.12 -36.70 -50.75
C ARG A 329 -1.03 -38.22 -50.65
N VAL A 330 -2.12 -38.89 -50.28
CA VAL A 330 -2.09 -40.33 -49.93
C VAL A 330 -2.92 -41.16 -50.91
N GLN A 331 -4.03 -40.61 -51.42
CA GLN A 331 -4.88 -41.32 -52.38
C GLN A 331 -4.37 -41.18 -53.82
N ALA A 332 -4.44 -42.29 -54.56
CA ALA A 332 -4.14 -42.31 -55.98
C ALA A 332 -5.12 -41.39 -56.74
N SER A 333 -4.56 -40.54 -57.60
CA SER A 333 -5.31 -39.61 -58.44
C SER A 333 -4.50 -39.34 -59.71
N ARG A 334 -5.15 -38.76 -60.73
CA ARG A 334 -4.45 -38.33 -61.95
C ARG A 334 -3.36 -37.30 -61.59
N ALA A 335 -2.22 -37.38 -62.28
CA ALA A 335 -1.14 -36.42 -62.09
C ALA A 335 -1.64 -34.98 -62.31
N PHE A 336 -1.20 -34.08 -61.44
CA PHE A 336 -1.57 -32.65 -61.42
C PHE A 336 -3.05 -32.35 -61.11
N THR A 337 -3.84 -33.31 -60.60
CA THR A 337 -5.20 -33.04 -60.11
C THR A 337 -5.20 -32.13 -58.88
N ALA A 338 -4.36 -32.43 -57.88
CA ALA A 338 -4.10 -31.56 -56.74
C ALA A 338 -2.64 -31.12 -56.78
N VAL A 339 -2.40 -29.81 -56.69
CA VAL A 339 -1.08 -29.23 -56.90
C VAL A 339 -0.70 -28.34 -55.71
N GLY A 340 0.56 -28.43 -55.29
CA GLY A 340 1.21 -27.43 -54.45
C GLY A 340 2.00 -26.47 -55.31
N ILE A 341 1.94 -25.19 -55.01
CA ILE A 341 2.68 -24.16 -55.72
C ILE A 341 3.60 -23.45 -54.74
N ASP A 342 4.85 -23.26 -55.17
CA ASP A 342 5.83 -22.43 -54.49
C ASP A 342 6.71 -21.69 -55.52
N TYR A 343 7.43 -20.66 -55.10
CA TYR A 343 8.38 -19.93 -55.94
C TYR A 343 9.81 -20.19 -55.46
N ALA A 344 10.68 -20.65 -56.35
CA ALA A 344 12.12 -20.65 -56.13
C ALA A 344 12.74 -19.37 -56.71
N GLY A 345 13.61 -18.74 -55.94
CA GLY A 345 14.38 -17.60 -56.39
C GLY A 345 14.79 -16.65 -55.25
N PRO A 346 15.32 -15.46 -55.57
CA PRO A 346 15.53 -14.96 -56.92
C PRO A 346 16.76 -15.59 -57.62
N LEU A 347 16.61 -15.93 -58.90
CA LEU A 347 17.72 -16.24 -59.81
C LEU A 347 18.02 -15.02 -60.69
N THR A 348 19.22 -14.94 -61.25
CA THR A 348 19.62 -13.87 -62.17
C THR A 348 19.63 -14.36 -63.60
N MET A 349 19.02 -13.60 -64.51
CA MET A 349 18.97 -13.90 -65.94
C MET A 349 19.38 -12.66 -66.73
N LYS A 350 20.22 -12.83 -67.76
CA LYS A 350 20.49 -11.76 -68.72
C LYS A 350 19.31 -11.66 -69.67
N GLU A 351 18.82 -10.45 -69.89
CA GLU A 351 17.68 -10.19 -70.79
C GLU A 351 18.00 -10.53 -72.25
N THR A 352 19.27 -10.39 -72.65
CA THR A 352 19.77 -10.74 -73.98
C THR A 352 21.18 -11.35 -73.88
N GLN A 353 21.65 -11.98 -74.97
CA GLN A 353 23.01 -12.54 -75.06
C GLN A 353 24.10 -11.47 -75.30
N LEU A 354 23.76 -10.18 -75.27
CA LEU A 354 24.70 -9.09 -75.53
C LEU A 354 25.71 -8.92 -74.38
N ARG A 355 26.94 -8.48 -74.72
CA ARG A 355 28.06 -8.33 -73.77
C ARG A 355 27.77 -7.39 -72.59
N LYS A 356 26.88 -6.40 -72.78
CA LYS A 356 26.41 -5.44 -71.76
C LYS A 356 24.88 -5.53 -71.54
N ALA A 357 24.32 -6.74 -71.57
CA ALA A 357 22.89 -6.93 -71.33
C ALA A 357 22.49 -6.65 -69.88
N ARG A 358 21.28 -6.09 -69.70
CA ARG A 358 20.67 -5.91 -68.37
C ARG A 358 20.45 -7.27 -67.71
N VAL A 359 20.86 -7.39 -66.46
CA VAL A 359 20.60 -8.57 -65.63
C VAL A 359 19.32 -8.31 -64.84
N ILE A 360 18.33 -9.18 -65.02
CA ILE A 360 17.06 -9.13 -64.31
C ILE A 360 16.96 -10.29 -63.32
N LYS A 361 16.19 -10.08 -62.24
CA LYS A 361 15.79 -11.16 -61.36
C LYS A 361 14.65 -11.94 -62.00
N VAL A 362 14.70 -13.25 -61.89
CA VAL A 362 13.64 -14.16 -62.32
C VAL A 362 13.39 -15.18 -61.21
N TYR A 363 12.20 -15.74 -61.23
CA TYR A 363 11.76 -16.76 -60.30
C TYR A 363 11.26 -17.98 -61.08
N ILE A 364 11.18 -19.12 -60.39
CA ILE A 364 10.64 -20.35 -60.95
C ILE A 364 9.39 -20.69 -60.15
N ALA A 365 8.22 -20.66 -60.80
CA ALA A 365 7.00 -21.21 -60.23
C ALA A 365 7.09 -22.75 -60.29
N LEU A 366 7.09 -23.37 -59.11
CA LEU A 366 7.14 -24.80 -58.90
C LEU A 366 5.72 -25.33 -58.71
N PHE A 367 5.22 -26.09 -59.67
CA PHE A 367 3.96 -26.81 -59.55
C PHE A 367 4.26 -28.26 -59.20
N VAL A 368 4.02 -28.65 -57.95
CA VAL A 368 4.27 -30.00 -57.44
C VAL A 368 2.96 -30.77 -57.32
N CYS A 369 2.85 -31.90 -58.01
CA CYS A 369 1.69 -32.77 -57.87
C CYS A 369 1.66 -33.40 -56.45
N MET A 370 0.53 -33.27 -55.76
CA MET A 370 0.37 -33.75 -54.39
C MET A 370 0.40 -35.28 -54.29
N SER A 371 -0.12 -35.99 -55.29
CA SER A 371 -0.18 -37.46 -55.31
C SER A 371 1.13 -38.09 -55.80
N THR A 372 1.65 -37.68 -56.95
CA THR A 372 2.83 -38.33 -57.57
C THR A 372 4.17 -37.67 -57.27
N LYS A 373 4.16 -36.46 -56.69
CA LYS A 373 5.36 -35.59 -56.52
C LYS A 373 6.03 -35.16 -57.82
N ALA A 374 5.39 -35.38 -58.98
CA ALA A 374 5.87 -34.83 -60.24
C ALA A 374 5.91 -33.30 -60.19
N ILE A 375 6.99 -32.72 -60.71
CA ILE A 375 7.25 -31.27 -60.67
C ILE A 375 7.14 -30.71 -62.09
N HIS A 376 6.40 -29.61 -62.22
CA HIS A 376 6.37 -28.78 -63.42
C HIS A 376 6.91 -27.40 -63.09
N LEU A 377 7.82 -26.89 -63.92
CA LEU A 377 8.51 -25.62 -63.68
C LEU A 377 8.11 -24.60 -64.74
N GLU A 378 7.78 -23.39 -64.30
CA GLU A 378 7.55 -22.24 -65.19
C GLU A 378 8.43 -21.07 -64.77
N ALA A 379 9.12 -20.45 -65.73
CA ALA A 379 9.88 -19.24 -65.47
C ALA A 379 8.94 -18.04 -65.32
N VAL A 380 9.20 -17.19 -64.32
CA VAL A 380 8.40 -16.02 -63.99
C VAL A 380 9.30 -14.80 -63.79
N LYS A 381 8.90 -13.66 -64.34
CA LYS A 381 9.69 -12.43 -64.33
C LYS A 381 9.73 -11.75 -62.96
N ASP A 382 8.64 -11.84 -62.19
CA ASP A 382 8.50 -11.21 -60.88
C ASP A 382 7.53 -11.98 -59.97
N LEU A 383 7.37 -11.50 -58.73
CA LEU A 383 6.44 -12.03 -57.75
C LEU A 383 5.09 -11.27 -57.80
N SER A 384 4.65 -10.83 -58.98
CA SER A 384 3.34 -10.20 -59.14
C SER A 384 2.25 -11.23 -59.36
N THR A 385 1.01 -10.86 -59.04
CA THR A 385 -0.20 -11.65 -59.34
C THR A 385 -0.34 -11.93 -60.84
N GLU A 386 -0.07 -10.94 -61.69
CA GLU A 386 -0.18 -11.07 -63.14
C GLU A 386 0.81 -12.09 -63.71
N ALA A 387 2.07 -12.02 -63.24
CA ALA A 387 3.09 -12.95 -63.69
C ALA A 387 2.80 -14.38 -63.21
N PHE A 388 2.20 -14.54 -62.03
CA PHE A 388 1.72 -15.83 -61.56
C PHE A 388 0.55 -16.36 -62.40
N LEU A 389 -0.47 -15.55 -62.71
CA LEU A 389 -1.59 -15.97 -63.55
C LEU A 389 -1.12 -16.41 -64.93
N ALA A 390 -0.20 -15.67 -65.55
CA ALA A 390 0.40 -16.07 -66.83
C ALA A 390 1.16 -17.41 -66.72
N ALA A 391 1.82 -17.68 -65.59
CA ALA A 391 2.47 -18.97 -65.33
C ALA A 391 1.45 -20.10 -65.11
N LEU A 392 0.35 -19.82 -64.41
CA LEU A 392 -0.76 -20.74 -64.20
C LEU A 392 -1.41 -21.12 -65.54
N ASP A 393 -1.64 -20.16 -66.44
CA ASP A 393 -2.20 -20.44 -67.76
C ASP A 393 -1.32 -21.39 -68.58
N ARG A 394 0.01 -21.18 -68.58
CA ARG A 394 0.97 -22.09 -69.24
C ARG A 394 0.96 -23.48 -68.63
N PHE A 395 0.87 -23.56 -67.30
CA PHE A 395 0.75 -24.82 -66.58
C PHE A 395 -0.54 -25.57 -66.98
N VAL A 396 -1.69 -24.89 -66.92
CA VAL A 396 -3.00 -25.45 -67.24
C VAL A 396 -3.08 -25.89 -68.69
N ALA A 397 -2.56 -25.10 -69.63
CA ALA A 397 -2.52 -25.45 -71.04
C ALA A 397 -1.76 -26.75 -71.32
N ARG A 398 -0.72 -27.07 -70.52
CA ARG A 398 0.11 -28.28 -70.69
C ARG A 398 -0.37 -29.47 -69.88
N ARG A 399 -0.88 -29.24 -68.66
CA ARG A 399 -1.17 -30.30 -67.67
C ARG A 399 -2.66 -30.52 -67.43
N GLY A 400 -3.51 -29.63 -67.92
CA GLY A 400 -4.93 -29.58 -67.62
C GLY A 400 -5.25 -28.77 -66.36
N ILE A 401 -6.55 -28.51 -66.15
CA ILE A 401 -7.04 -27.73 -65.02
C ILE A 401 -6.97 -28.58 -63.74
N PRO A 402 -6.26 -28.13 -62.68
CA PRO A 402 -6.26 -28.82 -61.39
C PRO A 402 -7.59 -28.61 -60.67
N THR A 403 -8.01 -29.58 -59.86
CA THR A 403 -9.18 -29.45 -58.97
C THR A 403 -8.87 -28.62 -57.75
N SER A 404 -7.62 -28.63 -57.27
CA SER A 404 -7.20 -27.85 -56.11
C SER A 404 -5.73 -27.42 -56.20
N ILE A 405 -5.49 -26.19 -55.77
CA ILE A 405 -4.19 -25.55 -55.72
C ILE A 405 -3.92 -25.15 -54.28
N HIS A 406 -2.76 -25.53 -53.74
CA HIS A 406 -2.31 -25.20 -52.39
C HIS A 406 -1.05 -24.35 -52.50
N SER A 407 -1.03 -23.20 -51.84
CA SER A 407 0.13 -22.31 -51.76
C SER A 407 0.31 -21.82 -50.34
N ASP A 408 1.39 -21.09 -50.08
CA ASP A 408 1.47 -20.24 -48.90
C ASP A 408 0.57 -18.98 -49.07
N CYS A 409 0.62 -18.10 -48.07
CA CYS A 409 -0.10 -16.82 -48.07
C CYS A 409 0.66 -15.71 -48.82
N GLY A 410 1.49 -16.04 -49.81
CA GLY A 410 2.16 -15.07 -50.67
C GLY A 410 1.16 -14.10 -51.33
N SER A 411 1.51 -12.82 -51.40
CA SER A 411 0.61 -11.76 -51.89
C SER A 411 0.20 -11.95 -53.36
N ASN A 412 1.07 -12.53 -54.18
CA ASN A 412 0.80 -12.97 -55.55
C ASN A 412 -0.28 -14.05 -55.62
N PHE A 413 -0.21 -15.07 -54.76
CA PHE A 413 -1.19 -16.16 -54.74
C PHE A 413 -2.54 -15.71 -54.18
N VAL A 414 -2.53 -14.92 -53.10
CA VAL A 414 -3.76 -14.36 -52.52
C VAL A 414 -4.45 -13.43 -53.52
N GLY A 415 -3.68 -12.60 -54.24
CA GLY A 415 -4.19 -11.75 -55.31
C GLY A 415 -4.81 -12.55 -56.45
N ALA A 416 -4.15 -13.62 -56.88
CA ALA A 416 -4.64 -14.48 -57.96
C ALA A 416 -5.91 -15.23 -57.55
N ALA A 417 -5.96 -15.77 -56.33
CA ALA A 417 -7.15 -16.44 -55.80
C ALA A 417 -8.36 -15.51 -55.76
N ARG A 418 -8.17 -14.22 -55.44
CA ARG A 418 -9.23 -13.21 -55.50
C ARG A 418 -9.73 -13.02 -56.94
N ARG A 419 -8.82 -12.79 -57.88
CA ARG A 419 -9.15 -12.55 -59.29
C ARG A 419 -9.84 -13.76 -59.94
N LEU A 420 -9.40 -14.98 -59.62
CA LEU A 420 -10.05 -16.20 -60.09
C LEU A 420 -11.46 -16.37 -59.51
N LYS A 421 -11.69 -15.99 -58.25
CA LYS A 421 -13.05 -16.00 -57.66
C LYS A 421 -13.97 -14.97 -58.32
N GLU A 422 -13.46 -13.76 -58.58
CA GLU A 422 -14.22 -12.71 -59.28
C GLU A 422 -14.66 -13.18 -60.68
N LEU A 423 -13.78 -13.87 -61.41
CA LEU A 423 -14.11 -14.44 -62.72
C LEU A 423 -15.21 -15.51 -62.66
N ILE A 424 -15.29 -16.28 -61.58
CA ILE A 424 -16.31 -17.34 -61.40
C ILE A 424 -17.66 -16.74 -60.94
N ILE A 425 -17.63 -15.64 -60.19
CA ILE A 425 -18.83 -15.04 -59.56
C ILE A 425 -19.49 -13.97 -60.45
N SER A 426 -18.74 -13.34 -61.37
CA SER A 426 -19.29 -12.32 -62.27
C SER A 426 -20.19 -12.95 -63.36
N PRO A 427 -21.50 -12.61 -63.45
CA PRO A 427 -22.45 -13.22 -64.39
C PRO A 427 -22.36 -12.67 -65.82
N ALA A 428 -21.24 -12.06 -66.21
CA ALA A 428 -21.03 -11.50 -67.55
C ALA A 428 -19.94 -12.28 -68.29
N ASN A 429 -20.28 -13.52 -68.69
CA ASN A 429 -19.80 -14.22 -69.88
C ASN A 429 -20.71 -15.41 -70.17
#